data_AF-A0A845DHL1-F1
#
_entry.id   AF-A0A845DHL1-F1
#
_cell.length_a   1.000
_cell.length_b   1.000
_cell.length_c   1.000
_cell.angle_alpha   90.00
_cell.angle_beta   90.00
_cell.angle_gamma   90.00
#
_symmetry.space_group_name_H-M   'P 1'
#
loop_
_entity.id
_entity.type
_entity.pdbx_description
1 polymer ?
#
loop_
_entity_poly.entity_id
_entity_poly.type
_entity_poly.pdbx_seq_one_letter_code
_entity_poly.pdbx_strand_id
1 'polypeptide(L)'
;METIVEGHGDILLRFEVTPSIEESIKYLNDVEELVERLLSEGATKRELLSHDIEEFGRTRIPLGGLVQNFHQANLLFLWEKAKAAQRQERQPA
;
A
#
# COMPACT_ATOMS: atom_id res chain seq x y z
N MET A 1 -15.03 29.64 -13.04
CA MET A 1 -15.68 28.31 -13.09
C MET A 1 -14.79 27.37 -12.31
N GLU A 2 -15.17 27.02 -11.08
CA GLU A 2 -14.47 25.97 -10.33
C GLU A 2 -15.19 24.65 -10.60
N THR A 3 -14.49 23.72 -11.24
CA THR A 3 -14.98 22.38 -11.51
C THR A 3 -14.70 21.51 -10.29
N ILE A 4 -15.74 21.00 -9.64
CA ILE A 4 -15.61 19.95 -8.62
C ILE A 4 -15.46 18.62 -9.36
N VAL A 5 -14.36 17.91 -9.10
CA VAL A 5 -14.15 16.55 -9.58
C VAL A 5 -14.52 15.62 -8.43
N GLU A 6 -15.65 14.92 -8.53
CA GLU A 6 -16.05 13.94 -7.52
C GLU A 6 -15.12 12.72 -7.60
N GLY A 7 -14.17 12.63 -6.67
CA GLY A 7 -13.60 11.35 -6.25
C GLY A 7 -14.61 10.64 -5.37
N HIS A 8 -14.67 9.30 -5.42
CA HIS A 8 -15.48 8.46 -4.52
C HIS A 8 -14.93 8.47 -3.07
N GLY A 9 -14.40 9.60 -2.61
CA GLY A 9 -13.75 9.79 -1.32
C GLY A 9 -14.21 11.09 -0.67
N ASP A 10 -13.79 11.29 0.57
CA ASP A 10 -14.18 12.45 1.36
C ASP A 10 -13.69 13.76 0.72
N ILE A 11 -14.40 14.86 1.02
CA ILE A 11 -14.00 16.20 0.59
C ILE A 11 -12.70 16.56 1.31
N LEU A 12 -11.64 16.82 0.54
CA LEU A 12 -10.38 17.35 1.05
C LEU A 12 -10.39 18.88 1.02
N LEU A 13 -9.98 19.50 2.11
CA LEU A 13 -9.75 20.94 2.17
C LEU A 13 -8.44 21.29 1.44
N ARG A 14 -8.34 22.53 0.93
CA ARG A 14 -7.18 22.96 0.12
C ARG A 14 -5.84 22.74 0.85
N PHE A 15 -5.80 22.93 2.17
CA PHE A 15 -4.59 22.74 2.96
C PHE A 15 -4.27 21.26 3.23
N GLU A 16 -5.23 20.35 3.04
CA GLU A 16 -5.08 18.91 3.25
C GLU A 16 -4.60 18.18 2.00
N VAL A 17 -4.66 18.83 0.82
CA VAL A 17 -4.27 18.21 -0.46
C VAL A 17 -2.81 17.74 -0.44
N THR A 18 -1.86 18.63 -0.14
CA THR A 18 -0.44 18.27 -0.13
C THR A 18 -0.12 17.20 0.93
N PRO A 19 -0.55 17.35 2.21
CA PRO A 19 -0.37 16.30 3.21
C PRO A 19 -0.97 14.95 2.79
N SER A 20 -2.18 14.94 2.22
CA SER A 20 -2.84 13.70 1.78
C SER A 20 -2.05 12.98 0.68
N ILE A 21 -1.39 13.73 -0.21
CA ILE A 21 -0.52 13.16 -1.26
C ILE A 21 0.75 12.59 -0.62
N GLU A 22 1.40 13.34 0.26
CA GLU A 22 2.62 12.92 0.95
C GLU A 22 2.40 11.65 1.77
N GLU A 23 1.30 11.57 2.53
CA GLU A 23 0.92 10.37 3.26
C GLU A 23 0.64 9.17 2.32
N SER A 24 0.16 9.43 1.10
CA SER A 24 -0.12 8.38 0.10
C SER A 24 1.15 7.83 -0.48
N ILE A 25 2.08 8.71 -0.83
CA ILE A 25 3.42 8.31 -1.28
C ILE A 25 4.13 7.55 -0.17
N LYS A 26 4.08 8.06 1.08
CA LYS A 26 4.69 7.39 2.23
C LYS A 26 4.13 5.97 2.42
N TYR A 27 2.81 5.83 2.43
CA TYR A 27 2.17 4.51 2.54
C TYR A 27 2.68 3.54 1.46
N LEU A 28 2.72 3.99 0.20
CA LEU A 28 3.16 3.14 -0.92
C LEU A 28 4.63 2.71 -0.77
N ASN A 29 5.51 3.64 -0.41
CA ASN A 29 6.93 3.33 -0.19
C ASN A 29 7.11 2.36 0.98
N ASP A 30 6.44 2.61 2.11
CA ASP A 30 6.60 1.78 3.31
C ASP A 30 6.13 0.34 3.09
N VAL A 31 5.02 0.13 2.34
CA VAL A 31 4.54 -1.24 2.06
C VAL A 31 5.41 -1.97 1.04
N GLU A 32 6.02 -1.25 0.09
CA GLU A 32 7.01 -1.82 -0.82
C GLU A 32 8.27 -2.26 -0.05
N GLU A 33 8.81 -1.38 0.81
CA GLU A 33 9.95 -1.69 1.68
C GLU A 33 9.67 -2.87 2.63
N LEU A 34 8.46 -2.93 3.21
CA LEU A 34 8.05 -4.07 4.04
C LEU A 34 8.13 -5.38 3.25
N VAL A 35 7.55 -5.41 2.04
CA VAL A 35 7.50 -6.61 1.21
C VAL A 35 8.89 -7.07 0.82
N GLU A 36 9.76 -6.16 0.40
CA GLU A 36 11.14 -6.46 0.03
C GLU A 36 11.93 -7.03 1.22
N ARG A 37 11.81 -6.40 2.38
CA ARG A 37 12.44 -6.86 3.63
C ARG A 37 11.97 -8.26 4.01
N LEU A 38 10.66 -8.49 4.10
CA LEU A 38 10.10 -9.79 4.48
C LEU A 38 10.46 -10.89 3.47
N LEU A 39 10.53 -10.57 2.17
CA LEU A 39 11.00 -11.52 1.17
C LEU A 39 12.48 -11.89 1.37
N SER A 40 13.33 -10.90 1.68
CA SER A 40 14.75 -11.12 1.94
C SER A 40 15.00 -11.97 3.19
N GLU A 41 14.11 -11.85 4.19
CA GLU A 41 14.13 -12.63 5.43
C GLU A 41 13.55 -14.04 5.27
N GLY A 42 12.97 -14.36 4.10
CA GLY A 42 12.33 -15.65 3.84
C GLY A 42 10.99 -15.84 4.56
N ALA A 43 10.32 -14.73 4.91
CA ALA A 43 9.05 -14.74 5.61
C ALA A 43 7.92 -15.37 4.78
N THR A 44 6.81 -15.64 5.46
CA THR A 44 5.60 -16.21 4.88
C THR A 44 4.57 -15.14 4.55
N LYS A 45 3.63 -15.45 3.65
CA LYS A 45 2.46 -14.59 3.38
C LYS A 45 1.62 -14.32 4.63
N ARG A 46 1.59 -15.26 5.58
CA ARG A 46 0.86 -15.10 6.84
C ARG A 46 1.47 -13.99 7.70
N GLU A 47 2.80 -13.92 7.75
CA GLU A 47 3.53 -12.85 8.46
C GLU A 47 3.34 -11.51 7.74
N LEU A 48 3.39 -11.49 6.41
CA LEU A 48 3.06 -10.30 5.62
C LEU A 48 1.66 -9.76 5.95
N LEU A 49 0.64 -10.62 5.94
CA LEU A 49 -0.76 -10.25 6.23
C LEU A 49 -1.05 -9.95 7.71
N SER A 50 -0.07 -10.14 8.60
CA SER A 50 -0.20 -9.75 10.00
C SER A 50 0.05 -8.26 10.23
N HIS A 51 0.65 -7.58 9.25
CA HIS A 51 0.81 -6.13 9.26
C HIS A 51 -0.50 -5.44 8.88
N ASP A 52 -0.96 -4.55 9.76
CA ASP A 52 -2.20 -3.81 9.61
C ASP A 52 -1.96 -2.43 8.98
N ILE A 53 -2.97 -1.91 8.26
CA ILE A 53 -2.91 -0.59 7.64
C ILE A 53 -2.61 0.55 8.64
N GLU A 54 -3.00 0.41 9.91
CA GLU A 54 -2.72 1.41 10.95
C GLU A 54 -1.23 1.54 11.28
N GLU A 55 -0.43 0.49 11.06
CA GLU A 55 1.03 0.55 11.22
C GLU A 55 1.68 1.51 10.22
N PHE A 56 0.98 1.80 9.11
CA PHE A 56 1.41 2.72 8.05
C PHE A 56 0.78 4.10 8.15
N GLY A 57 0.23 4.45 9.31
CA GLY A 57 -0.35 5.77 9.56
C GLY A 57 -1.69 6.02 8.86
N ARG A 58 -2.39 4.95 8.46
CA ARG A 58 -3.68 5.03 7.76
C ARG A 58 -4.82 4.50 8.62
N THR A 59 -5.97 5.18 8.58
CA THR A 59 -7.17 4.76 9.30
C THR A 59 -7.90 3.62 8.59
N ARG A 60 -8.48 2.69 9.35
CA ARG A 60 -9.34 1.61 8.82
C ARG A 60 -10.72 2.10 8.37
N ILE A 61 -11.14 3.28 8.79
CA ILE A 61 -12.54 3.76 8.68
C ILE A 61 -12.99 4.06 7.23
N PRO A 62 -12.17 4.67 6.35
CA PRO A 62 -12.65 5.09 5.03
C PRO A 62 -13.23 3.94 4.21
N LEU A 63 -14.10 4.29 3.26
CA LEU A 63 -14.78 3.32 2.40
C LEU A 63 -15.53 2.23 3.19
N GLY A 64 -16.08 2.57 4.35
CA GLY A 64 -16.86 1.66 5.19
C GLY A 64 -16.06 0.47 5.72
N GLY A 65 -14.76 0.64 5.98
CA GLY A 65 -13.90 -0.44 6.48
C GLY A 65 -13.17 -1.24 5.40
N LEU A 66 -13.41 -0.98 4.12
CA LEU A 66 -12.80 -1.74 3.02
C LEU A 66 -11.30 -1.48 2.85
N VAL A 67 -10.78 -0.40 3.44
CA VAL A 67 -9.36 -0.03 3.38
C VAL A 67 -8.44 -1.16 3.84
N GLN A 68 -8.84 -1.93 4.87
CA GLN A 68 -8.07 -3.08 5.32
C GLN A 68 -7.96 -4.18 4.25
N ASN A 69 -9.06 -4.45 3.53
CA ASN A 69 -9.07 -5.45 2.46
C ASN A 69 -8.20 -5.00 1.28
N PHE A 70 -8.23 -3.70 0.96
CA PHE A 70 -7.36 -3.13 -0.07
C PHE A 70 -5.89 -3.18 0.33
N HIS A 71 -5.57 -2.91 1.59
CA HIS A 71 -4.21 -3.07 2.11
C HIS A 71 -3.70 -4.51 1.92
N GLN A 72 -4.47 -5.50 2.37
CA GLN A 72 -4.12 -6.90 2.22
C GLN A 72 -3.95 -7.30 0.74
N ALA A 73 -4.84 -6.83 -0.14
CA ALA A 73 -4.73 -7.05 -1.57
C ALA A 73 -3.45 -6.42 -2.16
N ASN A 74 -3.11 -5.19 -1.75
CA ASN A 74 -1.90 -4.50 -2.17
C ASN A 74 -0.64 -5.28 -1.73
N LEU A 75 -0.57 -5.69 -0.46
CA LEU A 75 0.56 -6.49 0.05
C LEU A 75 0.74 -7.79 -0.73
N LEU A 76 -0.35 -8.53 -0.96
CA LEU A 76 -0.30 -9.78 -1.73
C LEU A 76 0.16 -9.56 -3.18
N PHE A 77 -0.32 -8.50 -3.82
CA PHE A 77 0.09 -8.14 -5.17
C PHE A 77 1.59 -7.81 -5.24
N LEU A 78 2.07 -6.94 -4.36
CA LEU A 78 3.47 -6.55 -4.30
C LEU A 78 4.38 -7.75 -4.00
N TRP A 79 3.95 -8.64 -3.10
CA TRP A 79 4.67 -9.88 -2.80
C TRP A 79 4.85 -10.77 -4.03
N GLU A 80 3.79 -11.01 -4.80
CA GLU A 80 3.88 -11.80 -6.03
C GLU A 80 4.73 -11.11 -7.10
N LYS A 81 4.59 -9.79 -7.26
CA LYS A 81 5.39 -8.99 -8.18
C LYS A 81 6.88 -9.09 -7.85
N ALA A 82 7.26 -8.91 -6.58
CA ALA A 82 8.64 -8.96 -6.13
C ALA A 82 9.22 -10.39 -6.25
N LYS A 83 8.43 -11.44 -5.94
CA LYS A 83 8.86 -12.83 -6.19
C LYS A 83 9.08 -13.13 -7.66
N ALA A 84 8.23 -12.59 -8.54
CA ALA A 84 8.40 -12.75 -9.99
C ALA A 84 9.70 -12.07 -10.47
N ALA A 85 10.00 -10.86 -9.98
CA ALA A 85 11.26 -10.17 -10.26
C ALA A 85 12.49 -10.96 -9.80
N GLN A 86 12.51 -11.45 -8.55
CA GLN A 86 13.62 -12.28 -8.05
C GLN A 86 13.84 -13.57 -8.86
N ARG A 87 12.77 -14.17 -9.41
CA ARG A 87 12.89 -15.36 -10.29
C ARG A 87 13.55 -15.01 -11.61
N GLN A 88 13.22 -13.85 -12.19
CA GLN A 88 13.81 -13.39 -13.44
C GLN A 88 15.30 -13.07 -13.27
N GLU A 89 15.68 -12.43 -12.16
CA GLU A 89 17.09 -12.14 -11.83
C GLU A 89 17.91 -13.43 -11.63
N ARG A 90 17.30 -14.48 -11.07
CA ARG A 90 17.97 -15.78 -10.82
C ARG A 90 18.08 -16.68 -12.04
N GLN A 91 17.36 -16.38 -13.13
CA GLN A 91 17.48 -17.09 -14.40
C GLN A 91 18.36 -16.25 -15.33
N PRO A 92 19.69 -16.47 -15.39
CA PRO A 92 20.48 -15.92 -16.48
C PRO A 92 20.03 -16.60 -17.78
N ALA A 93 19.99 -15.82 -18.86
CA ALA A 93 19.62 -16.25 -20.21
C ALA A 93 20.43 -17.47 -20.71
#